data_AF-A0A2N2SAK8-F1
#
_entry.id   AF-A0A2N2SAK8-F1
#
_cell.length_a   1.000
_cell.length_b   1.000
_cell.length_c   1.000
_cell.angle_alpha   90.00
_cell.angle_beta   90.00
_cell.angle_gamma   90.00
#
_symmetry.space_group_name_H-M   'P 1'
#
loop_
_entity.id
_entity.type
_entity.pdbx_description
1 polymer ?
#
loop_
_entity_poly.entity_id
_entity_poly.type
_entity_poly.pdbx_seq_one_letter_code
_entity_poly.pdbx_strand_id
1 'polypeptide(L)' 'HLQMIRKRWQAPYGDRQQEIVLIGIGMDSAALVAAFDACLLTDDEETLGMDKWSALPDPFPLWQTASQEHEETVA' A
#
# COMPACT_ATOMS: atom_id res chain seq x y z
N HIS A 1 12.86 15.05 -16.41
CA HIS A 1 12.16 14.60 -15.19
C HIS A 1 10.67 14.96 -15.21
N LEU A 2 10.29 16.25 -15.23
CA LEU A 2 8.89 16.70 -15.25
C LEU A 2 8.03 16.14 -16.42
N GLN A 3 8.64 15.82 -17.56
CA GLN A 3 7.93 15.21 -18.69
C GLN A 3 7.44 13.77 -18.42
N MET A 4 8.16 12.99 -17.59
CA MET A 4 7.76 11.62 -17.26
C MET A 4 6.57 11.60 -16.30
N ILE A 5 6.54 12.52 -15.32
CA ILE A 5 5.43 12.70 -14.39
C ILE A 5 4.17 13.10 -15.15
N ARG A 6 4.25 14.08 -16.06
CA ARG A 6 3.10 14.53 -16.88
C ARG A 6 2.54 13.45 -17.80
N LYS A 7 3.38 12.53 -18.31
CA LYS A 7 2.92 11.42 -19.16
C LYS A 7 2.12 10.38 -18.37
N ARG A 8 2.38 10.27 -17.07
CA ARG A 8 1.82 9.26 -16.16
C ARG A 8 0.73 9.82 -15.24
N TRP A 9 0.48 11.13 -15.31
CA TRP A 9 -0.53 11.83 -14.54
C TRP A 9 -1.95 11.55 -15.06
N GLN A 10 -2.81 11.02 -14.21
CA GLN A 10 -4.22 10.77 -14.49
C GLN A 10 -5.11 11.31 -13.36
N ALA A 11 -6.08 12.15 -13.70
CA ALA A 11 -7.09 12.58 -12.74
C ALA A 11 -8.00 11.40 -12.36
N PRO A 12 -8.52 11.32 -11.12
CA PRO A 12 -8.45 12.34 -10.06
C PRO A 12 -7.21 12.25 -9.15
N TYR A 13 -6.45 11.16 -9.24
CA TYR A 13 -5.42 10.83 -8.25
C TYR A 13 -4.00 11.29 -8.59
N GLY A 14 -3.80 11.89 -9.76
CA GLY A 14 -2.51 12.44 -10.19
C GLY A 14 -1.56 11.37 -10.70
N ASP A 15 -0.33 11.34 -10.21
CA ASP A 15 0.70 10.37 -10.57
C ASP A 15 0.84 9.22 -9.56
N ARG A 16 -0.20 8.93 -8.76
CA ARG A 16 -0.20 7.80 -7.82
C ARG A 16 0.14 6.51 -8.57
N GLN A 17 1.35 6.02 -8.35
CA GLN A 17 1.88 4.78 -8.92
C GLN A 17 2.73 4.09 -7.87
N GLN A 18 2.61 2.78 -7.80
CA GLN A 18 3.44 1.93 -6.95
C GLN A 18 4.23 0.97 -7.83
N GLU A 19 5.54 0.92 -7.63
CA GLU A 19 6.42 -0.06 -8.27
C GLU A 19 6.95 -1.00 -7.16
N ILE A 20 6.53 -2.27 -7.20
CA ILE A 20 6.90 -3.29 -6.22
C ILE A 20 7.88 -4.27 -6.86
N VAL A 21 9.01 -4.52 -6.22
CA VAL A 21 10.02 -5.50 -6.68
C VAL A 21 10.11 -6.64 -5.68
N LEU A 22 9.93 -7.87 -6.17
CA LEU A 22 10.01 -9.10 -5.37
C LEU A 22 11.29 -9.85 -5.75
N ILE A 23 12.06 -10.27 -4.76
CA ILE A 23 13.33 -10.97 -4.94
C ILE A 23 13.28 -12.28 -4.15
N GLY A 24 13.46 -13.40 -4.83
CA GLY A 24 13.42 -14.73 -4.21
C GLY A 24 13.79 -15.85 -5.19
N ILE A 25 14.01 -17.05 -4.65
CA ILE A 25 14.36 -18.26 -5.41
C ILE A 25 13.15 -19.19 -5.41
N GLY A 26 12.81 -19.76 -6.58
CA GLY A 26 11.68 -20.69 -6.71
C GLY A 26 10.31 -20.03 -6.56
N MET A 27 10.20 -18.73 -6.85
CA MET A 27 8.94 -18.00 -6.76
C MET A 27 7.95 -18.42 -7.85
N ASP A 28 6.68 -18.54 -7.46
CA ASP A 28 5.56 -18.63 -8.39
C ASP A 28 5.08 -17.22 -8.76
N SER A 29 5.56 -16.72 -9.89
CA SER A 29 5.19 -15.40 -10.39
C SER A 29 3.69 -15.27 -10.67
N ALA A 30 3.03 -16.34 -11.16
CA ALA A 30 1.62 -16.28 -11.51
C ALA A 30 0.75 -16.18 -10.26
N ALA A 31 1.07 -16.95 -9.23
CA ALA A 31 0.39 -16.85 -7.93
C ALA A 31 0.60 -15.47 -7.28
N LEU A 32 1.80 -14.92 -7.37
CA LEU A 32 2.09 -13.58 -6.84
C LEU A 32 1.28 -12.50 -7.56
N VAL A 33 1.26 -12.50 -8.89
CA VAL A 33 0.47 -11.54 -9.68
C VAL A 33 -1.01 -11.67 -9.35
N ALA A 34 -1.54 -12.89 -9.29
CA ALA A 34 -2.95 -13.11 -8.93
C ALA A 34 -3.29 -12.60 -7.51
N ALA A 35 -2.37 -12.71 -6.56
CA ALA A 35 -2.55 -12.17 -5.22
C ALA A 35 -2.56 -10.63 -5.22
N PHE A 36 -1.72 -9.98 -6.03
CA PHE A 36 -1.77 -8.51 -6.16
C PHE A 36 -3.02 -8.03 -6.90
N ASP A 37 -3.44 -8.74 -7.94
CA ASP A 37 -4.69 -8.43 -8.66
C ASP A 37 -5.91 -8.53 -7.74
N ALA A 38 -5.92 -9.49 -6.80
CA ALA A 38 -6.97 -9.64 -5.81
C ALA A 38 -7.00 -8.51 -4.76
N CYS A 39 -5.92 -7.74 -4.61
CA CYS A 39 -5.85 -6.58 -3.73
C CYS A 39 -6.29 -5.27 -4.41
N LEU A 40 -6.61 -5.29 -5.70
CA LEU A 40 -7.14 -4.11 -6.39
C LEU A 40 -8.53 -3.79 -5.86
N LEU A 41 -8.79 -2.50 -5.66
CA LEU A 41 -10.13 -2.02 -5.30
C LEU A 41 -11.08 -2.29 -6.47
N THR A 42 -12.28 -2.72 -6.13
CA THR A 42 -13.43 -2.71 -7.05
C THR A 42 -13.94 -1.28 -7.25
N ASP A 43 -14.67 -1.02 -8.33
CA ASP A 43 -15.28 0.29 -8.61
C ASP A 43 -16.16 0.77 -7.44
N ASP A 44 -16.92 -0.13 -6.82
CA ASP A 44 -17.77 0.19 -5.66
C ASP A 44 -16.92 0.62 -4.46
N GLU A 45 -15.80 -0.06 -4.19
CA GLU A 45 -14.88 0.30 -3.11
C GLU A 45 -14.13 1.61 -3.39
N GLU A 46 -13.79 1.88 -4.65
CA GLU A 46 -13.23 3.16 -5.09
C GLU A 46 -14.15 4.33 -4.73
N THR A 47 -15.44 4.18 -5.02
CA THR A 47 -16.45 5.24 -4.81
C THR A 47 -16.72 5.58 -3.34
N LEU A 48 -16.42 4.67 -2.40
CA LEU A 48 -16.53 4.94 -0.97
C LEU A 48 -15.63 6.10 -0.52
N GLY A 49 -14.47 6.23 -1.18
CA GLY A 49 -13.53 7.32 -0.97
C GLY A 49 -12.80 7.31 0.38
N MET A 50 -11.92 8.31 0.53
CA MET A 50 -10.94 8.41 1.63
C MET A 50 -11.59 8.44 3.02
N ASP A 51 -12.75 9.08 3.15
CA ASP A 51 -13.46 9.23 4.43
C ASP A 51 -13.92 7.88 4.98
N LYS A 52 -14.38 6.99 4.10
CA LYS A 52 -14.82 5.64 4.48
C LYS A 52 -13.63 4.72 4.73
N TRP A 53 -12.59 4.80 3.91
CA TRP A 53 -11.39 3.98 4.09
C TRP A 53 -10.67 4.26 5.41
N SER A 54 -10.64 5.53 5.82
CA SER A 54 -10.01 5.93 7.10
C SER A 54 -10.71 5.37 8.34
N ALA A 55 -11.95 4.88 8.19
CA ALA A 55 -12.72 4.23 9.25
C ALA A 55 -12.64 2.70 9.20
N LEU A 56 -11.95 2.11 8.21
CA LEU A 56 -11.74 0.67 8.17
C LEU A 56 -10.84 0.24 9.34
N PRO A 57 -11.12 -0.91 9.97
CA PRO A 57 -10.27 -1.41 11.03
C PRO A 57 -8.89 -1.72 10.47
N ASP A 58 -7.84 -1.18 11.10
CA ASP A 58 -6.46 -1.52 10.77
C ASP A 58 -6.13 -2.92 11.33
N PRO A 59 -5.88 -3.93 10.49
CA PRO A 59 -5.54 -5.27 10.95
C PRO A 59 -4.09 -5.38 11.45
N PHE A 60 -3.26 -4.34 11.23
CA PHE A 60 -1.87 -4.34 11.64
C PHE A 60 -1.72 -3.83 13.08
N PRO A 61 -0.66 -4.26 13.80
CA PRO A 61 -0.35 -3.70 15.11
C PRO A 61 -0.01 -2.22 14.98
N LEU A 62 -0.19 -1.47 16.07
CA LEU A 62 0.26 -0.08 16.15
C LEU A 62 1.74 0.01 15.77
N TRP A 63 2.05 0.85 14.78
CA TRP A 63 3.41 1.03 14.32
C TRP A 63 4.25 1.66 15.45
N GLN A 64 5.26 0.94 15.91
CA GLN A 64 6.24 1.47 16.84
C GLN A 64 7.10 2.49 16.08
N THR A 65 6.94 3.77 16.39
CA THR A 65 7.84 4.79 15.85
C THR A 65 9.19 4.62 16.56
N ALA A 66 10.31 4.68 15.82
CA ALA A 66 11.66 4.51 16.35
C ALA A 66 12.11 5.56 17.40
N SER A 67 11.19 6.36 17.91
CA SER A 67 11.36 7.30 19.02
C SER A 67 10.98 6.70 20.39
N GLN A 68 10.60 5.42 20.45
CA GLN A 68 10.42 4.74 21.74
C GLN A 68 11.78 4.22 22.21
N GLU A 69 12.48 5.05 23.00
CA GLU A 69 13.52 4.56 23.89
C GLU A 69 12.95 3.39 24.70
N HIS A 70 13.71 2.29 24.75
CA HIS A 70 13.45 1.12 25.58
C HIS A 70 13.21 1.57 27.04
N GLU A 71 11.97 1.55 27.51
CA GLU A 71 11.71 1.31 28.94
C GLU A 71 11.50 -0.20 29.13
N GLU A 72 12.62 -0.92 29.17
CA GLU A 72 12.67 -2.13 29.99
C GLU A 72 12.46 -1.71 31.45
N THR A 73 11.24 -1.83 31.96
CA THR A 73 11.04 -1.99 33.40
C THR A 73 10.66 -3.43 33.66
N VAL A 74 11.68 -4.23 33.99
CA VAL A 74 11.52 -5.50 34.69
C VAL A 74 11.13 -5.18 36.14
N ALA A 75 9.93 -5.59 36.54
CA ALA A 75 9.58 -5.98 37.91
C ALA A 75 8.35 -6.91 37.89
#